data_AF-A0A4D7B0P9-F1
#
_entry.id   AF-A0A4D7B0P9-F1
#
_cell.length_a   1.000
_cell.length_b   1.000
_cell.length_c   1.000
_cell.angle_alpha   90.00
_cell.angle_beta   90.00
_cell.angle_gamma   90.00
#
_symmetry.space_group_name_H-M   'P 1'
#
loop_
_entity.id
_entity.type
_entity.pdbx_description
1 polymer ?
#
loop_
_entity_poly.entity_id
_entity_poly.type
_entity_poly.pdbx_seq_one_letter_code
_entity_poly.pdbx_strand_id
1 'polypeptide(L)'
;MKAPGFWSDPASLAGHLLSPLGAIVGMVTLRRMARPGARAALPVICIGNPTVGGSGKSPATLMVAARLAAMGHRPAILTRGYGGALAGPLAVDPAHQDASEVGDEALVHARSFPTIVARDRVAGAAFAARHGATIVVMDDGFQNPSLIKDLTLLTVDAAAGLGNGRVMPAGPLRAPFAPQIARAGALLVVGSGAAGDRLAAEVAGRGSVVVRARLVPEPGIAAWLDGRDVLAFCGIGRPAKFVETLGEAGARNAVLRPFPDHHLYGDADARRLLDEASRTGLPLVTTEKDAVKLRGSAALEALGSAATVIPVRLTPDDPAGLDRLLQPFSPSEP
;
A
#
# COMPACT_ATOMS: atom_id res chain seq x y z
N MET A 1 5.90 -0.93 14.46
CA MET A 1 5.33 -1.81 15.51
C MET A 1 5.01 -3.16 14.89
N LYS A 2 5.51 -4.28 15.45
CA LYS A 2 5.20 -5.62 14.93
C LYS A 2 3.75 -5.98 15.27
N ALA A 3 2.97 -6.45 14.30
CA ALA A 3 1.60 -6.89 14.56
C ALA A 3 1.60 -8.05 15.58
N PRO A 4 0.74 -8.04 16.61
CA PRO A 4 0.61 -9.14 17.55
C PRO A 4 0.20 -10.45 16.87
N GLY A 5 0.83 -11.56 17.24
CA GLY A 5 0.53 -12.87 16.63
C GLY A 5 -0.92 -13.31 16.79
N PHE A 6 -1.60 -12.89 17.85
CA PHE A 6 -3.00 -13.22 18.07
C PHE A 6 -3.99 -12.52 17.11
N TRP A 7 -3.54 -11.54 16.32
CA TRP A 7 -4.39 -10.87 15.35
C TRP A 7 -4.77 -11.76 14.16
N SER A 8 -4.08 -12.89 13.95
CA SER A 8 -4.45 -13.90 12.95
C SER A 8 -5.27 -15.05 13.53
N ASP A 9 -5.46 -15.11 14.86
CA ASP A 9 -6.15 -16.21 15.54
C ASP A 9 -7.53 -15.76 16.07
N PRO A 10 -8.64 -16.19 15.44
CA PRO A 10 -10.00 -15.95 15.93
C PRO A 10 -10.25 -16.48 17.35
N ALA A 11 -9.59 -17.58 17.74
CA ALA A 11 -9.79 -18.25 19.02
C ALA A 11 -8.99 -17.62 20.17
N SER A 12 -8.09 -16.66 19.89
CA SER A 12 -7.20 -16.13 20.91
C SER A 12 -7.92 -15.49 22.09
N LEU A 13 -7.58 -15.93 23.31
CA LEU A 13 -8.09 -15.36 24.56
C LEU A 13 -7.75 -13.86 24.70
N ALA A 14 -6.54 -13.47 24.31
CA ALA A 14 -6.13 -12.06 24.32
C ALA A 14 -7.03 -11.20 23.41
N GLY A 15 -7.37 -11.72 22.22
CA GLY A 15 -8.32 -11.06 21.31
C GLY A 15 -9.72 -10.93 21.92
N HIS A 16 -10.20 -11.92 22.67
CA HIS A 16 -11.49 -11.86 23.35
C HIS A 16 -11.50 -10.83 24.49
N LEU A 17 -10.48 -10.85 25.35
CA LEU A 17 -10.37 -9.93 26.49
C LEU A 17 -10.25 -8.47 26.05
N LEU A 18 -9.58 -8.21 24.92
CA LEU A 18 -9.43 -6.87 24.36
C LEU A 18 -10.63 -6.41 23.52
N SER A 19 -11.60 -7.30 23.23
CA SER A 19 -12.72 -6.99 22.35
C SER A 19 -13.59 -5.81 22.79
N PRO A 20 -13.83 -5.53 24.10
CA PRO A 20 -14.58 -4.35 24.52
C PRO A 20 -13.84 -3.04 24.15
N LEU A 21 -12.52 -3.00 24.30
CA LEU A 21 -11.70 -1.86 23.86
C LEU A 21 -11.75 -1.71 22.34
N GLY A 22 -11.68 -2.81 21.61
CA GLY A 22 -11.85 -2.82 20.16
C GLY A 22 -13.20 -2.27 19.71
N ALA A 23 -14.28 -2.59 20.42
CA ALA A 23 -15.62 -2.06 20.13
C ALA A 23 -15.69 -0.54 20.32
N ILE A 24 -15.07 0.00 21.39
CA ILE A 24 -15.00 1.45 21.63
C ILE A 24 -14.22 2.13 20.51
N VAL A 25 -13.02 1.63 20.18
CA VAL A 25 -12.19 2.16 19.08
C VAL A 25 -12.94 2.12 17.76
N GLY A 26 -13.64 1.01 17.49
CA GLY A 26 -14.44 0.83 16.29
C GLY A 26 -15.57 1.85 16.18
N MET A 27 -16.33 2.04 17.26
CA MET A 27 -17.41 3.02 17.33
C MET A 27 -16.90 4.46 17.14
N VAL A 28 -15.80 4.84 17.78
CA VAL A 28 -15.19 6.17 17.62
C VAL A 28 -14.75 6.38 16.17
N THR A 29 -14.10 5.38 15.56
CA THR A 29 -13.66 5.46 14.16
C THR A 29 -14.84 5.60 13.20
N LEU A 30 -15.91 4.81 13.38
CA LEU A 30 -17.12 4.91 12.55
C LEU A 30 -17.81 6.27 12.71
N ARG A 31 -17.92 6.79 13.93
CA ARG A 31 -18.46 8.14 14.18
C ARG A 31 -17.62 9.23 13.52
N ARG A 32 -16.28 9.09 13.55
CA ARG A 32 -15.37 10.01 12.85
C ARG A 32 -15.57 9.93 11.34
N MET A 33 -15.68 8.73 10.77
CA MET A 33 -15.89 8.51 9.33
C MET A 33 -17.24 9.05 8.84
N ALA A 34 -18.25 9.13 9.70
CA ALA A 34 -19.57 9.67 9.36
C ALA A 34 -19.64 11.21 9.38
N ARG A 35 -18.56 11.90 9.76
CA ARG A 35 -18.53 13.38 9.73
C ARG A 35 -18.65 13.88 8.29
N PRO A 36 -19.32 15.04 8.07
CA PRO A 36 -19.40 15.64 6.74
C PRO A 36 -18.00 16.00 6.25
N GLY A 37 -17.70 15.62 5.00
CA GLY A 37 -16.49 15.99 4.29
C GLY A 37 -16.73 17.15 3.32
N ALA A 38 -15.66 17.79 2.88
CA ALA A 38 -15.70 18.72 1.78
C ALA A 38 -15.68 17.97 0.44
N ARG A 39 -16.41 18.47 -0.56
CA ARG A 39 -16.30 18.02 -1.95
C ARG A 39 -15.13 18.73 -2.61
N ALA A 40 -14.24 17.97 -3.25
CA ALA A 40 -13.16 18.53 -4.06
C ALA A 40 -13.71 19.02 -5.41
N ALA A 41 -12.95 19.91 -6.07
CA ALA A 41 -13.24 20.33 -7.44
C ALA A 41 -12.97 19.21 -8.48
N LEU A 42 -12.08 18.27 -8.13
CA LEU A 42 -11.76 17.10 -8.96
C LEU A 42 -12.42 15.85 -8.37
N PRO A 43 -12.72 14.83 -9.20
CA PRO A 43 -13.10 13.53 -8.69
C PRO A 43 -11.98 12.91 -7.82
N VAL A 44 -12.37 12.20 -6.77
CA VAL A 44 -11.46 11.57 -5.81
C VAL A 44 -11.72 10.07 -5.73
N ILE A 45 -10.74 9.28 -6.17
CA ILE A 45 -10.75 7.82 -6.03
C ILE A 45 -9.82 7.45 -4.88
N CYS A 46 -10.37 6.83 -3.84
CA CYS A 46 -9.62 6.46 -2.65
C CYS A 46 -9.21 4.99 -2.67
N ILE A 47 -7.94 4.73 -2.40
CA ILE A 47 -7.42 3.40 -2.10
C ILE A 47 -7.27 3.30 -0.59
N GLY A 48 -8.00 2.38 0.02
CA GLY A 48 -8.03 2.19 1.47
C GLY A 48 -7.70 0.78 1.88
N ASN A 49 -7.57 0.55 3.18
CA ASN A 49 -7.58 -0.79 3.74
C ASN A 49 -8.35 -0.83 5.06
N PRO A 50 -9.03 -1.96 5.37
CA PRO A 50 -9.76 -2.10 6.62
C PRO A 50 -8.86 -2.50 7.79
N THR A 51 -7.64 -2.98 7.53
CA THR A 51 -6.70 -3.54 8.52
C THR A 51 -5.51 -2.63 8.82
N VAL A 52 -4.74 -2.94 9.87
CA VAL A 52 -3.42 -2.38 10.13
C VAL A 52 -2.38 -3.35 9.57
N GLY A 53 -1.65 -2.93 8.54
CA GLY A 53 -0.61 -3.73 7.89
C GLY A 53 -0.64 -3.66 6.35
N GLY A 54 0.29 -4.40 5.74
CA GLY A 54 0.47 -4.47 4.29
C GLY A 54 -0.71 -5.15 3.60
N SER A 55 -1.44 -4.38 2.79
CA SER A 55 -2.69 -4.78 2.08
C SER A 55 -2.57 -4.56 0.57
N GLY A 56 -1.41 -4.15 0.08
CA GLY A 56 -1.20 -3.83 -1.33
C GLY A 56 -1.69 -2.45 -1.76
N LYS A 57 -1.97 -1.53 -0.81
CA LYS A 57 -2.41 -0.15 -1.08
C LYS A 57 -1.52 0.58 -2.07
N SER A 58 -0.22 0.72 -1.79
CA SER A 58 0.66 1.52 -2.64
C SER A 58 0.72 0.99 -4.09
N PRO A 59 0.89 -0.34 -4.33
CA PRO A 59 0.75 -0.89 -5.67
C PRO A 59 -0.65 -0.70 -6.29
N ALA A 60 -1.73 -0.77 -5.51
CA ALA A 60 -3.09 -0.54 -5.98
C ALA A 60 -3.33 0.93 -6.38
N THR A 61 -2.77 1.88 -5.63
CA THR A 61 -2.78 3.32 -5.96
C THR A 61 -2.10 3.55 -7.31
N LEU A 62 -0.92 2.97 -7.53
CA LEU A 62 -0.21 3.06 -8.81
C LEU A 62 -0.98 2.39 -9.96
N MET A 63 -1.58 1.22 -9.73
CA MET A 63 -2.39 0.52 -10.73
C MET A 63 -3.59 1.36 -11.16
N VAL A 64 -4.34 1.93 -10.21
CA VAL A 64 -5.50 2.77 -10.51
C VAL A 64 -5.09 4.07 -11.19
N ALA A 65 -4.00 4.72 -10.74
CA ALA A 65 -3.47 5.90 -11.41
C ALA A 65 -3.07 5.61 -12.88
N ALA A 66 -2.36 4.51 -13.13
CA ALA A 66 -1.97 4.11 -14.48
C ALA A 66 -3.17 3.85 -15.40
N ARG A 67 -4.21 3.19 -14.87
CA ARG A 67 -5.46 2.94 -15.60
C ARG A 67 -6.18 4.23 -15.97
N LEU A 68 -6.30 5.17 -15.03
CA LEU A 68 -6.91 6.48 -15.27
C LEU A 68 -6.11 7.30 -16.28
N ALA A 69 -4.77 7.24 -16.21
CA ALA A 69 -3.91 7.88 -17.21
C ALA A 69 -4.11 7.29 -18.61
N ALA A 70 -4.25 5.96 -18.73
CA ALA A 70 -4.58 5.30 -19.99
C ALA A 70 -5.97 5.70 -20.52
N MET A 71 -6.89 6.14 -19.65
CA MET A 71 -8.21 6.69 -19.98
C MET A 71 -8.18 8.21 -20.26
N GLY A 72 -6.99 8.83 -20.35
CA GLY A 72 -6.83 10.24 -20.70
C GLY A 72 -6.80 11.22 -19.52
N HIS A 73 -6.80 10.74 -18.28
CA HIS A 73 -6.62 11.62 -17.13
C HIS A 73 -5.16 12.04 -16.91
N ARG A 74 -4.98 13.13 -16.15
CA ARG A 74 -3.73 13.49 -15.49
C ARG A 74 -3.91 13.23 -14.00
N PRO A 75 -3.71 11.99 -13.52
CA PRO A 75 -3.90 11.67 -12.12
C PRO A 75 -2.80 12.29 -11.25
N ALA A 76 -3.20 12.79 -10.08
CA ALA A 76 -2.27 13.13 -9.00
C ALA A 76 -2.55 12.25 -7.77
N ILE A 77 -1.49 11.69 -7.20
CA ILE A 77 -1.59 10.87 -5.99
C ILE A 77 -1.61 11.80 -4.77
N LEU A 78 -2.59 11.66 -3.90
CA LEU A 78 -2.70 12.42 -2.65
C LEU A 78 -2.45 11.51 -1.45
N THR A 79 -1.38 11.76 -0.70
CA THR A 79 -1.00 10.96 0.48
C THR A 79 -0.72 11.83 1.71
N ARG A 80 -0.64 11.21 2.91
CA ARG A 80 -0.37 11.91 4.19
C ARG A 80 1.10 12.27 4.35
N GLY A 81 1.96 11.53 3.66
CA GLY A 81 3.37 11.46 4.00
C GLY A 81 3.56 10.84 5.39
N TYR A 82 3.03 9.63 5.60
CA TYR A 82 3.22 8.93 6.88
C TYR A 82 4.72 8.71 7.13
N GLY A 83 5.18 8.98 8.35
CA GLY A 83 6.61 8.98 8.70
C GLY A 83 7.37 10.25 8.30
N GLY A 84 6.80 11.09 7.43
CA GLY A 84 7.39 12.35 6.99
C GLY A 84 7.13 13.54 7.93
N ALA A 85 8.07 14.46 7.99
CA ALA A 85 8.00 15.69 8.77
C ALA A 85 7.10 16.76 8.12
N LEU A 86 7.11 16.87 6.79
CA LEU A 86 6.43 17.94 6.08
C LEU A 86 4.91 17.75 6.11
N ALA A 87 4.19 18.83 6.45
CA ALA A 87 2.74 18.80 6.57
C ALA A 87 2.01 18.99 5.23
N GLY A 88 2.64 19.65 4.25
CA GLY A 88 2.02 20.02 2.98
C GLY A 88 0.93 21.11 3.09
N PRO A 89 0.20 21.40 2.00
CA PRO A 89 0.27 20.73 0.70
C PRO A 89 1.55 21.08 -0.07
N LEU A 90 2.22 20.06 -0.62
CA LEU A 90 3.39 20.24 -1.47
C LEU A 90 3.48 19.10 -2.51
N ALA A 91 4.03 19.40 -3.68
CA ALA A 91 4.40 18.39 -4.67
C ALA A 91 5.71 17.73 -4.26
N VAL A 92 5.74 16.40 -4.31
CA VAL A 92 6.92 15.61 -3.95
C VAL A 92 7.94 15.68 -5.08
N ASP A 93 9.16 16.05 -4.75
CA ASP A 93 10.33 16.00 -5.63
C ASP A 93 11.28 14.89 -5.15
N PRO A 94 11.25 13.70 -5.80
CA PRO A 94 12.07 12.57 -5.37
C PRO A 94 13.58 12.78 -5.56
N ALA A 95 14.00 13.79 -6.34
CA ALA A 95 15.42 14.11 -6.52
C ALA A 95 15.99 14.91 -5.34
N HIS A 96 15.17 15.75 -4.70
CA HIS A 96 15.62 16.67 -3.66
C HIS A 96 15.06 16.37 -2.27
N GLN A 97 14.02 15.54 -2.16
CA GLN A 97 13.36 15.23 -0.90
C GLN A 97 13.54 13.78 -0.46
N ASP A 98 13.58 13.56 0.85
CA ASP A 98 13.74 12.24 1.45
C ASP A 98 12.56 11.66 2.24
N ALA A 99 12.69 10.39 2.64
CA ALA A 99 11.62 9.66 3.31
C ALA A 99 11.30 10.24 4.70
N SER A 100 12.26 10.91 5.34
CA SER A 100 12.05 11.63 6.60
C SER A 100 11.26 12.92 6.41
N GLU A 101 11.28 13.50 5.21
CA GLU A 101 10.53 14.70 4.87
C GLU A 101 9.11 14.38 4.40
N VAL A 102 8.97 13.50 3.41
CA VAL A 102 7.69 13.26 2.71
C VAL A 102 7.10 11.87 2.95
N GLY A 103 7.82 10.97 3.63
CA GLY A 103 7.44 9.56 3.79
C GLY A 103 7.90 8.68 2.63
N ASP A 104 8.15 7.41 2.92
CA ASP A 104 8.64 6.41 1.94
C ASP A 104 7.62 6.13 0.83
N GLU A 105 6.34 5.97 1.17
CA GLU A 105 5.26 5.73 0.20
C GLU A 105 5.11 6.90 -0.79
N ALA A 106 5.29 8.14 -0.33
CA ALA A 106 5.17 9.31 -1.17
C ALA A 106 6.27 9.37 -2.25
N LEU A 107 7.49 8.95 -1.90
CA LEU A 107 8.61 8.87 -2.84
C LEU A 107 8.44 7.76 -3.86
N VAL A 108 7.93 6.60 -3.43
CA VAL A 108 7.61 5.49 -4.34
C VAL A 108 6.59 5.95 -5.38
N HIS A 109 5.54 6.65 -4.95
CA HIS A 109 4.51 7.19 -5.84
C HIS A 109 5.05 8.24 -6.80
N ALA A 110 5.88 9.16 -6.29
CA ALA A 110 6.45 10.29 -7.04
C ALA A 110 7.36 9.85 -8.20
N ARG A 111 7.86 8.61 -8.18
CA ARG A 111 8.63 8.04 -9.30
C ARG A 111 7.79 7.78 -10.55
N SER A 112 6.48 7.59 -10.39
CA SER A 112 5.58 7.20 -11.49
C SER A 112 4.51 8.24 -11.80
N PHE A 113 4.02 8.96 -10.77
CA PHE A 113 2.96 9.94 -10.92
C PHE A 113 3.19 11.18 -10.04
N PRO A 114 2.71 12.37 -10.47
CA PRO A 114 2.67 13.55 -9.62
C PRO A 114 2.05 13.21 -8.26
N THR A 115 2.81 13.43 -7.19
CA THR A 115 2.41 13.05 -5.84
C THR A 115 2.41 14.25 -4.92
N ILE A 116 1.36 14.38 -4.11
CA ILE A 116 1.14 15.48 -3.19
C ILE A 116 1.05 14.93 -1.78
N VAL A 117 1.89 15.47 -0.90
CA VAL A 117 1.79 15.27 0.54
C VAL A 117 0.97 16.41 1.11
N ALA A 118 -0.10 16.10 1.85
CA ALA A 118 -0.90 17.11 2.54
C ALA A 118 -1.68 16.52 3.72
N ARG A 119 -1.38 16.88 4.97
CA ARG A 119 -2.17 16.45 6.15
C ARG A 119 -3.63 16.90 6.05
N ASP A 120 -3.85 18.11 5.53
CA ASP A 120 -5.16 18.57 5.08
C ASP A 120 -5.43 18.06 3.66
N ARG A 121 -6.38 17.12 3.55
CA ARG A 121 -6.76 16.48 2.28
C ARG A 121 -7.50 17.42 1.34
N VAL A 122 -8.26 18.36 1.88
CA VAL A 122 -9.01 19.32 1.10
C VAL A 122 -8.04 20.29 0.43
N ALA A 123 -7.11 20.83 1.22
CA ALA A 123 -6.04 21.68 0.71
C ALA A 123 -5.15 20.95 -0.31
N GLY A 124 -4.83 19.67 -0.07
CA GLY A 124 -4.08 18.82 -0.99
C GLY A 124 -4.79 18.59 -2.33
N ALA A 125 -6.09 18.29 -2.32
CA ALA A 125 -6.87 18.13 -3.54
C ALA A 125 -6.98 19.45 -4.33
N ALA A 126 -7.17 20.58 -3.65
CA ALA A 126 -7.17 21.89 -4.28
C ALA A 126 -5.78 22.24 -4.88
N PHE A 127 -4.69 21.87 -4.19
CA PHE A 127 -3.34 22.02 -4.70
C PHE A 127 -3.13 21.18 -5.96
N ALA A 128 -3.62 19.93 -5.99
CA ALA A 128 -3.55 19.06 -7.17
C ALA A 128 -4.21 19.70 -8.40
N ALA A 129 -5.41 20.25 -8.23
CA ALA A 129 -6.14 20.94 -9.30
C ALA A 129 -5.34 22.12 -9.88
N ARG A 130 -4.74 22.95 -9.02
CA ARG A 130 -3.90 24.07 -9.48
C ARG A 130 -2.65 23.62 -10.23
N HIS A 131 -2.19 22.38 -10.03
CA HIS A 131 -1.05 21.79 -10.73
C HIS A 131 -1.47 20.93 -11.93
N GLY A 132 -2.68 21.14 -12.45
CA GLY A 132 -3.13 20.57 -13.72
C GLY A 132 -3.66 19.13 -13.64
N ALA A 133 -3.82 18.56 -12.44
CA ALA A 133 -4.44 17.27 -12.25
C ALA A 133 -5.91 17.33 -12.68
N THR A 134 -6.41 16.25 -13.31
CA THR A 134 -7.83 16.11 -13.66
C THR A 134 -8.57 15.15 -12.75
N ILE A 135 -7.85 14.36 -11.95
CA ILE A 135 -8.40 13.42 -10.98
C ILE A 135 -7.40 13.19 -9.84
N VAL A 136 -7.90 12.92 -8.64
CA VAL A 136 -7.09 12.59 -7.47
C VAL A 136 -7.20 11.10 -7.15
N VAL A 137 -6.06 10.43 -7.01
CA VAL A 137 -5.97 9.07 -6.45
C VAL A 137 -5.44 9.18 -5.03
N MET A 138 -6.31 8.99 -4.04
CA MET A 138 -5.99 9.21 -2.64
C MET A 138 -5.51 7.93 -1.97
N ASP A 139 -4.27 7.93 -1.49
CA ASP A 139 -3.66 6.78 -0.79
C ASP A 139 -3.91 6.82 0.72
N ASP A 140 -4.28 5.66 1.28
CA ASP A 140 -4.69 5.42 2.68
C ASP A 140 -5.67 6.46 3.25
N GLY A 141 -6.64 6.87 2.43
CA GLY A 141 -7.59 7.93 2.75
C GLY A 141 -8.89 7.48 3.40
N PHE A 142 -9.13 6.18 3.52
CA PHE A 142 -10.48 5.67 3.74
C PHE A 142 -11.11 6.10 5.08
N GLN A 143 -10.35 6.09 6.17
CA GLN A 143 -10.85 6.54 7.48
C GLN A 143 -10.75 8.07 7.71
N ASN A 144 -10.29 8.84 6.72
CA ASN A 144 -10.28 10.29 6.76
C ASN A 144 -11.64 10.83 6.28
N PRO A 145 -12.41 11.56 7.09
CA PRO A 145 -13.72 12.07 6.68
C PRO A 145 -13.66 13.42 5.96
N SER A 146 -12.51 14.12 5.97
CA SER A 146 -12.45 15.53 5.56
C SER A 146 -12.70 15.74 4.07
N LEU A 147 -12.48 14.71 3.25
CA LEU A 147 -12.71 14.76 1.80
C LEU A 147 -13.71 13.67 1.40
N ILE A 148 -14.75 14.07 0.66
CA ILE A 148 -15.69 13.14 0.01
C ILE A 148 -14.93 12.37 -1.07
N LYS A 149 -15.17 11.07 -1.13
CA LYS A 149 -14.55 10.13 -2.09
C LYS A 149 -15.66 9.68 -3.02
N ASP A 150 -15.49 9.88 -4.31
CA ASP A 150 -16.50 9.51 -5.30
C ASP A 150 -16.48 8.00 -5.57
N LEU A 151 -15.31 7.37 -5.40
CA LEU A 151 -15.14 5.93 -5.38
C LEU A 151 -14.11 5.54 -4.31
N THR A 152 -14.33 4.42 -3.64
CA THR A 152 -13.34 3.81 -2.73
C THR A 152 -13.14 2.35 -3.08
N LEU A 153 -11.89 1.94 -3.27
CA LEU A 153 -11.47 0.54 -3.34
C LEU A 153 -10.85 0.15 -2.00
N LEU A 154 -11.47 -0.81 -1.30
CA LEU A 154 -10.90 -1.38 -0.09
C LEU A 154 -9.98 -2.55 -0.43
N THR A 155 -8.69 -2.36 -0.20
CA THR A 155 -7.65 -3.36 -0.42
C THR A 155 -7.54 -4.31 0.76
N VAL A 156 -7.44 -5.61 0.46
CA VAL A 156 -7.17 -6.67 1.43
C VAL A 156 -6.14 -7.62 0.84
N ASP A 157 -5.25 -8.13 1.68
CA ASP A 157 -4.36 -9.21 1.27
C ASP A 157 -5.11 -10.54 1.31
N ALA A 158 -5.00 -11.34 0.26
CA ALA A 158 -5.76 -12.58 0.12
C ALA A 158 -5.36 -13.66 1.15
N ALA A 159 -4.09 -13.74 1.52
CA ALA A 159 -3.64 -14.71 2.51
C ALA A 159 -4.08 -14.32 3.93
N ALA A 160 -4.04 -13.03 4.28
CA ALA A 160 -4.42 -12.58 5.62
C ALA A 160 -5.94 -12.36 5.80
N GLY A 161 -6.65 -12.00 4.73
CA GLY A 161 -8.05 -11.56 4.81
C GLY A 161 -8.23 -10.43 5.83
N LEU A 162 -9.14 -10.63 6.79
CA LEU A 162 -9.40 -9.71 7.90
C LEU A 162 -8.69 -10.10 9.21
N GLY A 163 -7.77 -11.08 9.16
CA GLY A 163 -7.21 -11.72 10.35
C GLY A 163 -8.30 -12.34 11.22
N ASN A 164 -8.29 -12.03 12.52
CA ASN A 164 -9.29 -12.52 13.47
C ASN A 164 -10.65 -11.77 13.43
N GLY A 165 -10.82 -10.82 12.51
CA GLY A 165 -12.08 -10.08 12.32
C GLY A 165 -12.43 -9.08 13.43
N ARG A 166 -11.51 -8.81 14.37
CA ARG A 166 -11.73 -7.85 15.47
C ARG A 166 -11.03 -6.51 15.22
N VAL A 167 -11.53 -5.48 15.87
CA VAL A 167 -10.98 -4.12 15.81
C VAL A 167 -9.81 -3.96 16.79
N MET A 168 -8.80 -3.19 16.39
CA MET A 168 -7.65 -2.83 17.24
C MET A 168 -8.12 -2.28 18.61
N PRO A 169 -7.51 -2.71 19.73
CA PRO A 169 -6.34 -3.58 19.85
C PRO A 169 -6.62 -5.10 19.81
N ALA A 170 -7.89 -5.52 19.77
CA ALA A 170 -8.29 -6.94 19.79
C ALA A 170 -7.97 -7.70 18.50
N GLY A 171 -7.74 -6.98 17.40
CA GLY A 171 -7.46 -7.52 16.08
C GLY A 171 -6.91 -6.48 15.13
N PRO A 172 -6.71 -6.83 13.85
CA PRO A 172 -6.07 -5.96 12.89
C PRO A 172 -7.01 -4.90 12.31
N LEU A 173 -8.34 -4.99 12.48
CA LEU A 173 -9.25 -4.05 11.85
C LEU A 173 -9.15 -2.65 12.46
N ARG A 174 -9.23 -1.61 11.62
CA ARG A 174 -9.29 -0.20 12.02
C ARG A 174 -10.69 0.21 12.50
N ALA A 175 -11.72 -0.48 12.01
CA ALA A 175 -13.13 -0.35 12.39
C ALA A 175 -13.88 -1.65 12.04
N PRO A 176 -15.13 -1.87 12.48
CA PRO A 176 -15.91 -3.03 12.06
C PRO A 176 -15.99 -3.13 10.53
N PHE A 177 -15.87 -4.34 9.98
CA PHE A 177 -15.74 -4.50 8.52
C PHE A 177 -17.04 -4.20 7.75
N ALA A 178 -18.19 -4.70 8.22
CA ALA A 178 -19.46 -4.55 7.49
C ALA A 178 -19.83 -3.08 7.18
N PRO A 179 -19.75 -2.12 8.13
CA PRO A 179 -19.99 -0.71 7.82
C PRO A 179 -18.92 -0.05 6.94
N GLN A 180 -17.73 -0.63 6.85
CA GLN A 180 -16.66 -0.15 5.99
C GLN A 180 -16.90 -0.59 4.54
N ILE A 181 -17.15 -1.88 4.31
CA ILE A 181 -17.40 -2.38 2.94
C ILE A 181 -18.67 -1.78 2.34
N ALA A 182 -19.71 -1.53 3.15
CA ALA A 182 -20.92 -0.86 2.71
C ALA A 182 -20.71 0.60 2.24
N ARG A 183 -19.56 1.21 2.59
CA ARG A 183 -19.16 2.56 2.13
C ARG A 183 -18.16 2.51 0.97
N ALA A 184 -17.65 1.34 0.64
CA ALA A 184 -16.72 1.16 -0.46
C ALA A 184 -17.48 0.85 -1.75
N GLY A 185 -16.94 1.25 -2.89
CA GLY A 185 -17.49 0.86 -4.18
C GLY A 185 -17.04 -0.53 -4.60
N ALA A 186 -15.88 -0.98 -4.13
CA ALA A 186 -15.37 -2.32 -4.39
C ALA A 186 -14.41 -2.82 -3.30
N LEU A 187 -14.31 -4.15 -3.19
CA LEU A 187 -13.21 -4.85 -2.50
C LEU A 187 -12.15 -5.24 -3.53
N LEU A 188 -10.90 -4.85 -3.30
CA LEU A 188 -9.74 -5.30 -4.06
C LEU A 188 -8.98 -6.36 -3.26
N VAL A 189 -9.02 -7.60 -3.73
CA VAL A 189 -8.32 -8.73 -3.11
C VAL A 189 -6.97 -8.92 -3.81
N VAL A 190 -5.88 -8.79 -3.06
CA VAL A 190 -4.50 -8.80 -3.57
C VAL A 190 -3.79 -10.11 -3.24
N GLY A 191 -3.39 -10.84 -4.27
CA GLY A 191 -2.72 -12.14 -4.18
C GLY A 191 -3.70 -13.31 -4.13
N SER A 192 -3.21 -14.47 -3.69
CA SER A 192 -3.97 -15.71 -3.53
C SER A 192 -4.10 -16.10 -2.05
N GLY A 193 -5.20 -16.77 -1.68
CA GLY A 193 -5.39 -17.26 -0.32
C GLY A 193 -6.84 -17.51 0.06
N ALA A 194 -7.09 -18.63 0.74
CA ALA A 194 -8.44 -19.07 1.11
C ALA A 194 -9.19 -18.06 1.99
N ALA A 195 -8.50 -17.27 2.81
CA ALA A 195 -9.13 -16.23 3.63
C ALA A 195 -9.72 -15.11 2.76
N GLY A 196 -8.96 -14.64 1.77
CA GLY A 196 -9.38 -13.67 0.78
C GLY A 196 -10.48 -14.20 -0.13
N ASP A 197 -10.42 -15.47 -0.52
CA ASP A 197 -11.45 -16.09 -1.36
C ASP A 197 -12.79 -16.21 -0.63
N ARG A 198 -12.79 -16.61 0.64
CA ARG A 198 -14.01 -16.61 1.47
C ARG A 198 -14.58 -15.20 1.63
N LEU A 199 -13.72 -14.21 1.88
CA LEU A 199 -14.13 -12.83 2.01
C LEU A 199 -14.70 -12.26 0.70
N ALA A 200 -14.06 -12.57 -0.43
CA ALA A 200 -14.53 -12.20 -1.76
C ALA A 200 -15.93 -12.76 -2.02
N ALA A 201 -16.14 -14.05 -1.72
CA ALA A 201 -17.44 -14.69 -1.88
C ALA A 201 -18.51 -14.05 -0.97
N GLU A 202 -18.17 -13.76 0.29
CA GLU A 202 -19.10 -13.09 1.22
C GLU A 202 -19.49 -11.69 0.73
N VAL A 203 -18.51 -10.90 0.29
CA VAL A 203 -18.73 -9.52 -0.19
C VAL A 203 -19.51 -9.50 -1.51
N ALA A 204 -19.18 -10.40 -2.44
CA ALA A 204 -19.94 -10.59 -3.68
C ALA A 204 -21.38 -11.03 -3.40
N GLY A 205 -21.60 -11.94 -2.45
CA GLY A 205 -22.93 -12.38 -2.02
C GLY A 205 -23.80 -11.27 -1.41
N ARG A 206 -23.18 -10.17 -0.93
CA ARG A 206 -23.86 -8.95 -0.47
C ARG A 206 -24.12 -7.94 -1.61
N GLY A 207 -23.79 -8.29 -2.85
CA GLY A 207 -23.97 -7.44 -4.03
C GLY A 207 -22.89 -6.39 -4.24
N SER A 208 -21.78 -6.44 -3.50
CA SER A 208 -20.65 -5.51 -3.68
C SER A 208 -19.70 -5.99 -4.78
N VAL A 209 -19.07 -5.05 -5.48
CA VAL A 209 -18.08 -5.37 -6.52
C VAL A 209 -16.82 -5.93 -5.88
N VAL A 210 -16.27 -7.01 -6.45
CA VAL A 210 -15.00 -7.60 -6.05
C VAL A 210 -14.05 -7.61 -7.25
N VAL A 211 -12.86 -7.06 -7.05
CA VAL A 211 -11.76 -7.09 -8.01
C VAL A 211 -10.65 -7.96 -7.41
N ARG A 212 -10.11 -8.88 -8.20
CA ARG A 212 -8.91 -9.62 -7.83
C ARG A 212 -7.71 -9.10 -8.60
N ALA A 213 -6.57 -9.05 -7.94
CA ALA A 213 -5.32 -8.64 -8.55
C ALA A 213 -4.14 -9.36 -7.91
N ARG A 214 -3.05 -9.49 -8.67
CA ARG A 214 -1.81 -10.13 -8.23
C ARG A 214 -0.62 -9.21 -8.44
N LEU A 215 0.36 -9.31 -7.55
CA LEU A 215 1.64 -8.64 -7.76
C LEU A 215 2.42 -9.44 -8.79
N VAL A 216 2.87 -8.77 -9.84
CA VAL A 216 3.68 -9.35 -10.90
C VAL A 216 5.01 -8.58 -10.91
N PRO A 217 6.16 -9.24 -10.76
CA PRO A 217 7.46 -8.63 -10.98
C PRO A 217 7.58 -8.09 -12.41
N GLU A 218 8.33 -7.01 -12.61
CA GLU A 218 8.57 -6.57 -13.99
C GLU A 218 9.38 -7.62 -14.78
N PRO A 219 9.07 -7.86 -16.07
CA PRO A 219 9.64 -8.96 -16.85
C PRO A 219 11.17 -8.99 -16.87
N GLY A 220 11.83 -7.82 -16.95
CA GLY A 220 13.30 -7.73 -16.98
C GLY A 220 13.96 -8.24 -15.70
N ILE A 221 13.30 -8.05 -14.56
CA ILE A 221 13.81 -8.49 -13.26
C ILE A 221 13.49 -9.96 -13.00
N ALA A 222 12.33 -10.45 -13.46
CA ALA A 222 11.99 -11.86 -13.40
C ALA A 222 13.04 -12.73 -14.12
N ALA A 223 13.45 -12.32 -15.34
CA ALA A 223 14.51 -13.02 -16.08
C ALA A 223 15.87 -12.99 -15.36
N TRP A 224 16.18 -11.91 -14.63
CA TRP A 224 17.40 -11.85 -13.82
C TRP A 224 17.31 -12.76 -12.60
N LEU A 225 16.15 -12.88 -11.94
CA LEU A 225 15.96 -13.70 -10.74
C LEU A 225 15.94 -15.22 -11.02
N ASP A 226 15.58 -15.62 -12.23
CA ASP A 226 15.35 -17.03 -12.58
C ASP A 226 16.52 -17.96 -12.19
N GLY A 227 16.21 -18.98 -11.39
CA GLY A 227 17.15 -19.97 -10.87
C GLY A 227 18.17 -19.47 -9.84
N ARG A 228 18.12 -18.20 -9.43
CA ARG A 228 19.12 -17.61 -8.50
C ARG A 228 18.75 -17.80 -7.04
N ASP A 229 19.77 -17.98 -6.22
CA ASP A 229 19.67 -17.77 -4.78
C ASP A 229 19.98 -16.30 -4.48
N VAL A 230 19.21 -15.66 -3.61
CA VAL A 230 19.34 -14.22 -3.31
C VAL A 230 19.33 -13.95 -1.81
N LEU A 231 20.00 -12.87 -1.40
CA LEU A 231 19.90 -12.32 -0.05
C LEU A 231 18.89 -11.17 -0.07
N ALA A 232 17.67 -11.45 0.41
CA ALA A 232 16.58 -10.49 0.42
C ALA A 232 16.55 -9.69 1.73
N PHE A 233 16.36 -8.38 1.65
CA PHE A 233 16.07 -7.56 2.82
C PHE A 233 14.88 -6.63 2.55
N CYS A 234 14.03 -6.45 3.55
CA CYS A 234 12.89 -5.53 3.44
C CYS A 234 12.35 -5.10 4.80
N GLY A 235 11.80 -3.89 4.85
CA GLY A 235 11.11 -3.26 5.98
C GLY A 235 9.65 -2.98 5.64
N ILE A 236 8.94 -4.00 5.14
CA ILE A 236 7.52 -3.96 4.78
C ILE A 236 6.65 -4.70 5.81
N GLY A 237 5.36 -4.38 5.88
CA GLY A 237 4.44 -4.97 6.86
C GLY A 237 4.31 -6.51 6.80
N ARG A 238 4.66 -7.16 5.68
CA ARG A 238 4.68 -8.62 5.53
C ARG A 238 5.90 -9.11 4.74
N PRO A 239 7.06 -9.31 5.40
CA PRO A 239 8.29 -9.75 4.74
C PRO A 239 8.18 -11.12 4.03
N ALA A 240 7.37 -12.04 4.58
CA ALA A 240 7.13 -13.35 3.96
C ALA A 240 6.57 -13.24 2.53
N LYS A 241 5.72 -12.24 2.27
CA LYS A 241 5.16 -12.00 0.94
C LYS A 241 6.22 -11.62 -0.08
N PHE A 242 7.26 -10.89 0.35
CA PHE A 242 8.36 -10.56 -0.55
C PHE A 242 9.13 -11.82 -0.98
N VAL A 243 9.31 -12.78 -0.08
CA VAL A 243 9.93 -14.08 -0.40
C VAL A 243 9.04 -14.89 -1.35
N GLU A 244 7.73 -14.93 -1.11
CA GLU A 244 6.76 -15.56 -2.02
C GLU A 244 6.85 -14.93 -3.42
N THR A 245 6.84 -13.60 -3.52
CA THR A 245 6.97 -12.89 -4.80
C THR A 245 8.31 -13.16 -5.49
N LEU A 246 9.42 -13.26 -4.76
CA LEU A 246 10.72 -13.63 -5.32
C LEU A 246 10.70 -15.06 -5.89
N GLY A 247 10.08 -16.00 -5.18
CA GLY A 247 9.92 -17.38 -5.64
C GLY A 247 9.03 -17.47 -6.89
N GLU A 248 7.89 -16.77 -6.90
CA GLU A 248 7.01 -16.65 -8.06
C GLU A 248 7.70 -15.99 -9.26
N ALA A 249 8.69 -15.12 -9.00
CA ALA A 249 9.53 -14.48 -10.03
C ALA A 249 10.64 -15.39 -10.58
N GLY A 250 10.81 -16.60 -10.05
CA GLY A 250 11.83 -17.57 -10.48
C GLY A 250 13.04 -17.70 -9.55
N ALA A 251 13.13 -16.96 -8.44
CA ALA A 251 14.22 -17.16 -7.49
C ALA A 251 14.15 -18.57 -6.88
N ARG A 252 15.28 -19.30 -6.91
CA ARG A 252 15.38 -20.65 -6.36
C ARG A 252 15.32 -20.65 -4.83
N ASN A 253 15.99 -19.69 -4.19
CA ASN A 253 15.96 -19.50 -2.75
C ASN A 253 16.15 -18.02 -2.39
N ALA A 254 15.41 -17.53 -1.40
CA ALA A 254 15.57 -16.17 -0.89
C ALA A 254 15.87 -16.22 0.62
N VAL A 255 17.11 -15.94 0.98
CA VAL A 255 17.51 -15.79 2.39
C VAL A 255 17.03 -14.42 2.86
N LEU A 256 15.99 -14.39 3.70
CA LEU A 256 15.38 -13.14 4.15
C LEU A 256 16.06 -12.56 5.40
N ARG A 257 16.32 -11.24 5.36
CA ARG A 257 16.65 -10.39 6.50
C ARG A 257 15.52 -9.39 6.72
N PRO A 258 14.53 -9.71 7.58
CA PRO A 258 13.37 -8.87 7.78
C PRO A 258 13.69 -7.70 8.71
N PHE A 259 13.16 -6.53 8.39
CA PHE A 259 13.19 -5.33 9.21
C PHE A 259 11.77 -4.93 9.62
N PRO A 260 11.59 -4.12 10.68
CA PRO A 260 10.29 -3.53 11.01
C PRO A 260 9.67 -2.76 9.84
N ASP A 261 8.34 -2.67 9.80
CA ASP A 261 7.66 -1.86 8.79
C ASP A 261 8.08 -0.39 8.90
N HIS A 262 8.39 0.24 7.77
CA HIS A 262 8.96 1.58 7.66
C HIS A 262 10.34 1.74 8.35
N HIS A 263 11.13 0.66 8.45
CA HIS A 263 12.48 0.72 9.02
C HIS A 263 13.35 1.78 8.34
N LEU A 264 14.00 2.63 9.13
CA LEU A 264 15.03 3.56 8.67
C LEU A 264 16.38 2.85 8.77
N TYR A 265 17.01 2.63 7.63
CA TYR A 265 18.30 1.95 7.55
C TYR A 265 19.42 2.88 8.04
N GLY A 266 20.33 2.34 8.85
CA GLY A 266 21.56 3.03 9.25
C GLY A 266 22.82 2.35 8.70
N ASP A 267 23.97 3.00 8.90
CA ASP A 267 25.28 2.49 8.46
C ASP A 267 25.58 1.06 8.93
N ALA A 268 25.18 0.72 10.16
CA ALA A 268 25.38 -0.61 10.71
C ALA A 268 24.55 -1.67 9.96
N ASP A 269 23.33 -1.33 9.55
CA ASP A 269 22.50 -2.23 8.73
C ASP A 269 23.13 -2.43 7.35
N ALA A 270 23.57 -1.34 6.73
CA ALA A 270 24.22 -1.38 5.42
C ALA A 270 25.47 -2.25 5.41
N ARG A 271 26.40 -2.01 6.34
CA ARG A 271 27.64 -2.81 6.46
C ARG A 271 27.33 -4.28 6.69
N ARG A 272 26.41 -4.59 7.62
CA ARG A 272 26.03 -5.97 7.90
C ARG A 272 25.47 -6.69 6.67
N LEU A 273 24.61 -6.03 5.88
CA LEU A 273 24.04 -6.62 4.67
C LEU A 273 25.08 -6.81 3.57
N LEU A 274 25.97 -5.83 3.37
CA LEU A 274 27.07 -5.90 2.40
C LEU A 274 28.10 -7.00 2.75
N ASP A 275 28.48 -7.08 4.03
CA ASP A 275 29.40 -8.10 4.53
C ASP A 275 28.81 -9.51 4.38
N GLU A 276 27.51 -9.66 4.66
CA GLU A 276 26.82 -10.93 4.50
C GLU A 276 26.70 -11.35 3.04
N ALA A 277 26.36 -10.42 2.15
CA ALA A 277 26.32 -10.65 0.71
C ALA A 277 27.69 -11.09 0.18
N SER A 278 28.76 -10.40 0.62
CA SER A 278 30.14 -10.72 0.24
C SER A 278 30.57 -12.10 0.73
N ARG A 279 30.23 -12.47 1.97
CA ARG A 279 30.58 -13.77 2.56
C ARG A 279 29.82 -14.93 1.93
N THR A 280 28.56 -14.72 1.58
CA THR A 280 27.68 -15.78 1.04
C THR A 280 27.74 -15.88 -0.47
N GLY A 281 28.23 -14.85 -1.16
CA GLY A 281 28.17 -14.72 -2.61
C GLY A 281 26.74 -14.49 -3.15
N LEU A 282 25.77 -14.24 -2.28
CA LEU A 282 24.38 -14.03 -2.67
C LEU A 282 24.15 -12.57 -3.09
N PRO A 283 23.58 -12.31 -4.27
CA PRO A 283 23.20 -10.96 -4.66
C PRO A 283 22.12 -10.41 -3.74
N LEU A 284 22.23 -9.12 -3.41
CA LEU A 284 21.27 -8.42 -2.57
C LEU A 284 20.04 -8.04 -3.38
N VAL A 285 18.86 -8.28 -2.81
CA VAL A 285 17.58 -7.85 -3.37
C VAL A 285 16.73 -7.13 -2.35
N THR A 286 16.00 -6.09 -2.78
CA THR A 286 15.12 -5.32 -1.89
C THR A 286 13.88 -4.78 -2.61
N THR A 287 12.95 -4.20 -1.86
CA THR A 287 11.70 -3.64 -2.39
C THR A 287 11.89 -2.19 -2.86
N GLU A 288 11.01 -1.70 -3.74
CA GLU A 288 10.99 -0.27 -4.12
C GLU A 288 10.82 0.64 -2.89
N LYS A 289 10.03 0.21 -1.89
CA LYS A 289 9.80 0.97 -0.66
C LYS A 289 11.04 1.09 0.20
N ASP A 290 11.87 0.05 0.22
CA ASP A 290 13.10 0.05 1.01
C ASP A 290 14.22 0.79 0.30
N ALA A 291 14.31 0.68 -1.03
CA ALA A 291 15.31 1.34 -1.85
C ALA A 291 15.32 2.88 -1.68
N VAL A 292 14.15 3.53 -1.57
CA VAL A 292 14.07 5.00 -1.42
C VAL A 292 14.64 5.53 -0.10
N LYS A 293 14.95 4.64 0.85
CA LYS A 293 15.55 4.95 2.16
C LYS A 293 17.06 4.70 2.20
N LEU A 294 17.67 4.18 1.14
CA LEU A 294 19.10 3.83 1.08
C LEU A 294 19.95 5.02 0.62
N ARG A 295 19.90 6.12 1.38
CA ARG A 295 20.62 7.38 1.09
C ARG A 295 20.98 8.12 2.36
N GLY A 296 21.86 9.12 2.24
CA GLY A 296 22.24 10.01 3.34
C GLY A 296 23.55 9.63 4.03
N SER A 297 24.17 8.50 3.64
CA SER A 297 25.54 8.15 4.01
C SER A 297 26.19 7.30 2.93
N ALA A 298 27.52 7.31 2.87
CA ALA A 298 28.27 6.50 1.92
C ALA A 298 27.98 4.99 2.05
N ALA A 299 27.73 4.50 3.26
CA ALA A 299 27.39 3.10 3.49
C ALA A 299 26.02 2.74 2.92
N LEU A 300 25.01 3.62 3.10
CA LEU A 300 23.67 3.42 2.54
C LEU A 300 23.67 3.52 1.02
N GLU A 301 24.42 4.46 0.45
CA GLU A 301 24.58 4.60 -1.01
C GLU A 301 25.28 3.37 -1.62
N ALA A 302 26.28 2.83 -0.93
CA ALA A 302 26.94 1.59 -1.35
C ALA A 302 25.97 0.40 -1.31
N LEU A 303 25.16 0.27 -0.25
CA LEU A 303 24.10 -0.75 -0.18
C LEU A 303 23.06 -0.57 -1.29
N GLY A 304 22.60 0.67 -1.53
CA GLY A 304 21.64 0.99 -2.58
C GLY A 304 22.16 0.69 -3.98
N SER A 305 23.47 0.89 -4.21
CA SER A 305 24.13 0.55 -5.47
C SER A 305 24.34 -0.94 -5.66
N ALA A 306 24.56 -1.69 -4.57
CA ALA A 306 24.77 -3.13 -4.59
C ALA A 306 23.46 -3.94 -4.65
N ALA A 307 22.36 -3.39 -4.15
CA ALA A 307 21.07 -4.07 -4.06
C ALA A 307 20.26 -3.94 -5.35
N THR A 308 19.84 -5.06 -5.92
CA THR A 308 18.86 -5.08 -7.01
C THR A 308 17.47 -4.79 -6.43
N VAL A 309 16.85 -3.71 -6.89
CA VAL A 309 15.46 -3.40 -6.54
C VAL A 309 14.52 -4.29 -7.34
N ILE A 310 13.53 -4.89 -6.67
CA ILE A 310 12.51 -5.73 -7.30
C ILE A 310 11.22 -4.93 -7.47
N PRO A 311 11.02 -4.28 -8.63
CA PRO A 311 9.78 -3.59 -8.93
C PRO A 311 8.66 -4.59 -9.12
N VAL A 312 7.52 -4.29 -8.49
CA VAL A 312 6.30 -5.09 -8.63
C VAL A 312 5.19 -4.20 -9.14
N ARG A 313 4.37 -4.75 -10.01
CA ARG A 313 3.15 -4.09 -10.52
C ARG A 313 1.96 -4.91 -10.08
N LEU A 314 0.91 -4.22 -9.65
CA LEU A 314 -0.34 -4.89 -9.36
C LEU A 314 -1.14 -5.00 -10.66
N THR A 315 -1.47 -6.23 -11.05
CA THR A 315 -2.22 -6.53 -12.28
C THR A 315 -3.58 -7.12 -11.91
N PRO A 316 -4.70 -6.51 -12.34
CA PRO A 316 -6.02 -7.08 -12.11
C PRO A 316 -6.20 -8.35 -12.94
N ASP A 317 -6.90 -9.34 -12.38
CA ASP A 317 -7.24 -10.58 -13.10
C ASP A 317 -8.30 -10.32 -14.18
N ASP A 318 -9.20 -9.37 -13.93
CA ASP A 318 -10.15 -8.82 -14.91
C ASP A 318 -9.89 -7.31 -15.13
N PRO A 319 -8.97 -6.95 -16.04
CA PRO A 319 -8.74 -5.58 -16.47
C PRO A 319 -10.02 -4.83 -16.84
N ALA A 320 -10.90 -5.44 -17.63
CA ALA A 320 -12.11 -4.78 -18.14
C ALA A 320 -13.14 -4.53 -17.03
N GLY A 321 -13.21 -5.42 -16.04
CA GLY A 321 -14.01 -5.22 -14.82
C GLY A 321 -13.56 -4.01 -14.02
N LEU A 322 -12.24 -3.84 -13.83
CA LEU A 322 -11.70 -2.63 -13.20
C LEU A 322 -11.98 -1.39 -14.03
N ASP A 323 -11.78 -1.45 -15.35
CA ASP A 323 -12.01 -0.30 -16.24
C ASP A 323 -13.48 0.14 -16.22
N ARG A 324 -14.44 -0.80 -16.18
CA ARG A 324 -15.88 -0.48 -16.01
C ARG A 324 -16.18 0.23 -14.69
N LEU A 325 -15.49 -0.10 -13.61
CA LEU A 325 -15.64 0.58 -12.31
C LEU A 325 -15.10 2.01 -12.37
N LEU A 326 -14.06 2.26 -13.19
CA LEU A 326 -13.44 3.57 -13.37
C LEU A 326 -14.11 4.42 -14.46
N GLN A 327 -14.86 3.80 -15.38
CA GLN A 327 -15.50 4.44 -16.51
C GLN A 327 -16.35 5.68 -16.18
N PRO A 328 -17.13 5.72 -15.07
CA PRO A 328 -17.89 6.91 -14.70
C PRO A 328 -17.05 8.17 -14.44
N PHE A 329 -15.74 8.01 -14.28
CA PHE A 329 -14.80 9.10 -14.05
C PHE A 329 -14.11 9.59 -15.30
N SER A 330 -14.26 8.89 -16.44
CA SER A 330 -13.60 9.23 -17.70
C SER A 330 -13.81 10.71 -18.05
N PRO A 331 -12.83 11.39 -18.66
CA PRO A 331 -13.00 12.77 -19.06
C PRO A 331 -14.18 12.84 -20.03
N SER A 332 -15.05 13.83 -19.87
CA SER A 332 -16.04 14.15 -20.90
C SER A 332 -15.29 14.44 -22.20
N GLU A 333 -15.73 13.87 -23.32
CA GLU A 333 -15.16 14.24 -24.64
C GLU A 333 -15.29 15.77 -24.80
N PRO A 334 -14.23 16.43 -25.30
CA PRO A 334 -14.18 17.89 -25.43
C PRO A 334 -15.19 18.44 -26.43
#